data_AF-A0A1I4C2G3-F1
#
_entry.id   AF-A0A1I4C2G3-F1
#
_cell.length_a   1.000
_cell.length_b   1.000
_cell.length_c   1.000
_cell.angle_alpha   90.00
_cell.angle_beta   90.00
_cell.angle_gamma   90.00
#
_symmetry.space_group_name_H-M   'P 1'
#
loop_
_entity.id
_entity.type
_entity.pdbx_description
1 polymer ?
#
loop_
_entity_poly.entity_id
_entity_poly.type
_entity_poly.pdbx_seq_one_letter_code
_entity_poly.pdbx_strand_id
1 'polypeptide(L)'
;MTPRPPAAGSGAQRVRCPRCRRPVLRQLVGRRAALDVTADVEPLAPAAAYRLREPNRLDWCLRTTADGPDLRWADCHRTGGPCPHPHVIDHQCTAPAAPPERPRTTRKPPAVPDGQLTL
;
A
#
# COMPACT_ATOMS: atom_id res chain seq x y z
N MET A 1 -6.16 16.28 -3.27
CA MET A 1 -6.23 15.22 -4.29
C MET A 1 -5.79 13.93 -3.64
N THR A 2 -6.73 13.09 -3.22
CA THR A 2 -6.39 11.77 -2.65
C THR A 2 -6.00 10.87 -3.82
N PRO A 3 -4.83 10.23 -3.83
CA PRO A 3 -4.46 9.34 -4.93
C PRO A 3 -5.47 8.20 -4.99
N ARG A 4 -6.02 7.96 -6.19
CA ARG A 4 -6.90 6.82 -6.47
C ARG A 4 -6.16 5.54 -6.07
N PRO A 5 -6.77 4.65 -5.27
CA PRO A 5 -6.15 3.37 -4.96
C PRO A 5 -5.85 2.61 -6.26
N PRO A 6 -4.69 1.95 -6.39
CA PRO A 6 -4.39 1.13 -7.55
C PRO A 6 -5.45 0.03 -7.70
N ALA A 7 -5.89 -0.23 -8.92
CA ALA A 7 -6.84 -1.29 -9.19
C ALA A 7 -6.22 -2.65 -8.82
N ALA A 8 -6.99 -3.52 -8.15
CA ALA A 8 -6.56 -4.86 -7.78
C ALA A 8 -6.01 -5.61 -9.01
N GLY A 9 -4.73 -6.00 -8.97
CA GLY A 9 -4.09 -6.76 -10.07
C GLY A 9 -3.26 -5.94 -11.06
N SER A 10 -3.21 -4.61 -10.93
CA SER A 10 -2.12 -3.83 -11.53
C SER A 10 -0.90 -4.05 -10.64
N GLY A 11 0.25 -4.44 -11.18
CA GLY A 11 1.45 -4.75 -10.39
C GLY A 11 1.85 -3.64 -9.41
N ALA A 12 2.80 -3.95 -8.54
CA ALA A 12 3.34 -3.01 -7.57
C ALA A 12 3.87 -1.74 -8.22
N GLN A 13 3.48 -0.61 -7.66
CA GLN A 13 3.94 0.69 -8.11
C GLN A 13 5.08 1.16 -7.22
N ARG A 14 6.20 1.54 -7.84
CA ARG A 14 7.30 2.24 -7.16
C ARG A 14 6.88 3.68 -6.91
N VAL A 15 6.74 4.05 -5.64
CA VAL A 15 6.39 5.42 -5.21
C VAL A 15 7.30 5.85 -4.07
N ARG A 16 7.14 7.08 -3.59
CA ARG A 16 7.81 7.56 -2.37
C ARG A 16 6.84 7.51 -1.20
N CYS A 17 7.31 7.04 -0.06
CA CYS A 17 6.56 7.14 1.19
C CYS A 17 6.22 8.61 1.45
N PRO A 18 4.95 8.98 1.69
CA PRO A 18 4.55 10.38 1.83
C PRO A 18 5.17 11.05 3.06
N ARG A 19 5.58 10.26 4.07
CA ARG A 19 6.13 10.74 5.34
C ARG A 19 7.65 10.81 5.33
N CYS A 20 8.33 9.70 5.08
CA CYS A 20 9.80 9.63 5.13
C CYS A 20 10.48 9.80 3.76
N ARG A 21 9.71 9.92 2.66
CA ARG A 21 10.20 10.07 1.27
C ARG A 21 11.04 8.91 0.72
N ARG A 22 11.27 7.86 1.51
CA ARG A 22 11.96 6.63 1.08
C ARG A 22 11.20 5.97 -0.08
N PRO A 23 11.91 5.36 -1.04
CA PRO A 23 11.28 4.60 -2.10
C PRO A 23 10.57 3.36 -1.52
N VAL A 24 9.34 3.11 -1.93
CA VAL A 24 8.49 1.99 -1.49
C VAL A 24 7.73 1.39 -2.68
N LEU A 25 7.35 0.12 -2.56
CA LEU A 25 6.39 -0.55 -3.43
C LEU A 25 4.99 -0.44 -2.82
N ARG A 26 3.99 -0.03 -3.60
CA ARG A 26 2.59 -0.04 -3.19
C ARG A 26 1.75 -0.93 -4.09
N GLN A 27 0.98 -1.83 -3.49
CA GLN A 27 0.09 -2.73 -4.22
C GLN A 27 -1.10 -3.16 -3.36
N LEU A 28 -2.27 -3.30 -3.97
CA LEU A 28 -3.39 -4.03 -3.39
C LEU A 28 -3.20 -5.53 -3.66
N VAL A 29 -2.75 -6.29 -2.66
CA VAL A 29 -2.41 -7.71 -2.80
C VAL A 29 -3.59 -8.59 -2.39
N GLY A 30 -4.06 -9.45 -3.30
CA GLY A 30 -5.18 -10.36 -3.08
C GLY A 30 -6.41 -10.01 -3.94
N ARG A 31 -7.39 -10.92 -3.99
CA ARG A 31 -8.62 -10.75 -4.78
C ARG A 31 -9.91 -10.64 -3.95
N ARG A 32 -9.99 -11.34 -2.81
CA ARG A 32 -11.19 -11.37 -1.92
C ARG A 32 -10.95 -10.66 -0.59
N ALA A 33 -9.78 -10.87 0.03
CA ALA A 33 -9.31 -10.15 1.21
C ALA A 33 -8.03 -9.42 0.82
N ALA A 34 -8.18 -8.29 0.16
CA ALA A 34 -7.05 -7.58 -0.40
C ALA A 34 -6.42 -6.65 0.65
N LEU A 35 -5.09 -6.68 0.77
CA LEU A 35 -4.33 -5.83 1.66
C LEU A 35 -3.68 -4.69 0.86
N ASP A 36 -3.83 -3.44 1.32
CA ASP A 36 -3.08 -2.29 0.80
C ASP A 36 -1.67 -2.34 1.38
N VAL A 37 -0.77 -2.96 0.62
CA VAL A 37 0.60 -3.22 1.01
C VAL A 37 1.47 -2.02 0.66
N THR A 38 2.30 -1.60 1.61
CA THR A 38 3.43 -0.70 1.37
C THR A 38 4.69 -1.40 1.84
N ALA A 39 5.54 -1.82 0.91
CA ALA A 39 6.76 -2.57 1.19
C ALA A 39 8.01 -1.75 0.85
N ASP A 40 9.12 -2.04 1.50
CA ASP A 40 10.43 -1.52 1.09
C ASP A 40 10.81 -2.04 -0.31
N VAL A 41 11.60 -1.27 -1.06
CA VAL A 41 12.04 -1.66 -2.42
C VAL A 41 13.21 -2.64 -2.43
N GLU A 42 13.87 -2.83 -1.28
CA GLU A 42 15.09 -3.61 -1.17
C GLU A 42 14.77 -5.11 -1.14
N PRO A 43 15.21 -5.89 -2.15
CA PRO A 43 14.98 -7.32 -2.18
C PRO A 43 15.84 -8.04 -1.14
N LEU A 44 15.23 -9.01 -0.46
CA LEU A 44 15.86 -9.86 0.55
C LEU A 44 15.77 -11.32 0.13
N ALA A 45 16.71 -12.14 0.61
CA ALA A 45 16.53 -13.58 0.56
C ALA A 45 15.30 -14.00 1.41
N PRO A 46 14.50 -15.01 1.01
CA PRO A 46 13.31 -15.43 1.74
C PRO A 46 13.56 -15.69 3.23
N ALA A 47 14.65 -16.41 3.56
CA ALA A 47 15.03 -16.69 4.94
C ALA A 47 15.44 -15.43 5.74
N ALA A 48 15.96 -14.40 5.07
CA ALA A 48 16.26 -13.12 5.72
C ALA A 48 14.97 -12.32 5.98
N ALA A 49 14.05 -12.28 5.03
CA ALA A 49 12.75 -11.62 5.20
C ALA A 49 11.90 -12.28 6.29
N TYR A 50 11.87 -13.61 6.33
CA TYR A 50 11.16 -14.38 7.36
C TYR A 50 11.62 -14.02 8.78
N ARG A 51 12.93 -13.83 8.99
CA ARG A 51 13.49 -13.44 10.30
C ARG A 51 13.11 -12.02 10.73
N LEU A 52 12.70 -11.16 9.80
CA LEU A 52 12.27 -9.80 10.08
C LEU A 52 10.75 -9.68 10.25
N ARG A 53 10.01 -10.77 10.03
CA ARG A 53 8.56 -10.79 10.15
C ARG A 53 8.13 -10.55 11.59
N GLU A 54 7.15 -9.67 11.77
CA GLU A 54 6.53 -9.36 13.05
C GLU A 54 4.99 -9.44 12.88
N PRO A 55 4.20 -9.48 13.97
CA PRO A 55 2.73 -9.54 13.86
C PRO A 55 2.11 -8.48 12.95
N ASN A 56 2.71 -7.28 12.88
CA ASN A 56 2.26 -6.16 12.04
C ASN A 56 3.27 -5.79 10.93
N ARG A 57 4.16 -6.73 10.58
CA ARG A 57 5.17 -6.53 9.55
C ARG A 57 5.34 -7.82 8.77
N LEU A 58 4.71 -7.87 7.61
CA LEU A 58 4.67 -9.07 6.77
C LEU A 58 5.75 -9.02 5.70
N ASP A 59 6.22 -10.19 5.32
CA ASP A 59 7.04 -10.39 4.14
C ASP A 59 6.18 -10.76 2.93
N TRP A 60 6.67 -10.41 1.75
CA TRP A 60 5.97 -10.56 0.48
C TRP A 60 6.92 -11.11 -0.57
N CYS A 61 6.45 -12.09 -1.33
CA CYS A 61 7.18 -12.56 -2.50
C CYS A 61 7.16 -11.47 -3.58
N LEU A 62 8.35 -11.06 -4.03
CA LEU A 62 8.54 -10.08 -5.09
C LEU A 62 8.79 -10.79 -6.42
N ARG A 63 7.79 -10.76 -7.30
CA ARG A 63 7.93 -11.23 -8.68
C ARG A 63 8.18 -10.06 -9.60
N THR A 64 8.92 -10.33 -10.69
CA THR A 64 9.00 -9.40 -11.82
C THR A 64 8.19 -9.98 -12.96
N THR A 65 7.20 -9.25 -13.44
CA THR A 65 6.37 -9.59 -14.59
C THR A 65 6.62 -8.61 -15.74
N ALA A 66 6.00 -8.83 -16.89
CA ALA A 66 6.07 -7.90 -18.02
C ALA A 66 5.55 -6.49 -17.66
N ASP A 67 4.59 -6.41 -16.74
CA ASP A 67 3.98 -5.16 -16.28
C ASP A 67 4.76 -4.48 -15.12
N GLY A 68 5.88 -5.08 -14.70
CA GLY A 68 6.73 -4.58 -13.62
C GLY A 68 6.73 -5.47 -12.38
N PRO A 69 7.11 -4.93 -11.21
CA PRO A 69 7.14 -5.72 -9.97
C PRO A 69 5.72 -6.08 -9.54
N ASP A 70 5.56 -7.24 -8.91
CA ASP A 70 4.28 -7.77 -8.45
C ASP A 70 4.48 -8.47 -7.10
N LEU A 71 3.76 -8.02 -6.09
CA LEU A 71 3.77 -8.55 -4.73
C LEU A 71 2.74 -9.66 -4.59
N ARG A 72 3.20 -10.77 -4.00
CA ARG A 72 2.38 -11.93 -3.66
C ARG A 72 2.59 -12.30 -2.20
N TRP A 73 1.65 -13.07 -1.66
CA TRP A 73 1.84 -13.72 -0.37
C TRP A 73 3.17 -14.48 -0.34
N ALA A 74 3.91 -14.39 0.76
CA ALA A 74 5.22 -15.02 0.93
C ALA A 74 5.20 -16.55 0.74
N ASP A 75 4.06 -17.20 0.99
CA ASP A 75 3.79 -18.61 0.78
C ASP A 75 3.25 -18.93 -0.63
N CYS A 76 3.55 -18.11 -1.64
CA CYS A 76 3.01 -18.25 -3.00
C CYS A 76 3.35 -19.57 -3.72
N HIS A 77 4.09 -20.49 -3.09
CA HIS A 77 4.45 -21.79 -3.64
C HIS A 77 3.42 -22.85 -3.27
N ARG A 78 2.72 -23.36 -4.28
CA ARG A 78 1.72 -24.43 -4.13
C ARG A 78 2.31 -25.81 -3.80
N THR A 79 3.62 -26.00 -3.87
CA THR A 79 4.27 -27.33 -3.93
C THR A 79 5.25 -27.62 -2.78
N GLY A 80 5.14 -26.93 -1.65
CA GLY A 80 5.76 -27.35 -0.38
C GLY A 80 7.26 -27.06 -0.20
N GLY A 81 7.88 -26.33 -1.13
CA GLY A 81 9.27 -25.86 -1.02
C GLY A 81 9.38 -24.36 -0.69
N PRO A 82 10.57 -23.87 -0.27
CA PRO A 82 10.81 -22.45 -0.06
C PRO A 82 10.63 -21.65 -1.35
N CYS A 83 10.16 -20.41 -1.23
CA CYS A 83 10.03 -19.50 -2.38
C CYS A 83 11.41 -19.24 -3.02
N PRO A 84 11.57 -19.35 -4.35
CA PRO A 84 12.83 -19.07 -5.04
C PRO A 84 12.95 -17.59 -5.42
N HIS A 85 11.89 -16.80 -5.23
CA HIS A 85 11.89 -15.38 -5.57
C HIS A 85 12.42 -14.55 -4.39
N PRO A 86 13.03 -13.38 -4.64
CA PRO A 86 13.34 -12.45 -3.57
C PRO A 86 12.07 -12.04 -2.85
N HIS A 87 12.20 -11.73 -1.56
CA HIS A 87 11.11 -11.19 -0.74
C HIS A 87 11.37 -9.71 -0.47
N VAL A 88 10.31 -8.96 -0.21
CA VAL A 88 10.38 -7.64 0.41
C VAL A 88 9.57 -7.66 1.68
N ILE A 89 9.72 -6.64 2.52
CA ILE A 89 9.02 -6.55 3.80
C ILE A 89 8.23 -5.26 3.90
N ASP A 90 7.16 -5.28 4.69
CA ASP A 90 6.39 -4.09 5.01
C ASP A 90 7.29 -2.93 5.47
N HIS A 91 7.01 -1.78 4.88
CA HIS A 91 7.73 -0.55 5.11
C HIS A 91 7.40 0.00 6.50
N GLN A 92 8.40 -0.01 7.38
CA GLN A 92 8.31 0.69 8.65
C GLN A 92 8.82 2.13 8.49
N CYS A 93 7.87 3.07 8.41
CA CYS A 93 8.19 4.48 8.32
C CYS A 93 8.69 5.01 9.67
N THR A 94 9.98 5.37 9.74
CA THR A 94 10.62 5.91 10.95
C THR A 94 10.40 7.41 11.17
N ALA A 95 9.73 8.11 10.25
CA ALA A 95 9.40 9.52 10.43
C ALA A 95 8.42 9.69 11.63
N PRO A 96 8.53 10.78 12.42
CA PRO A 96 7.61 11.05 13.52
C PRO A 96 6.15 11.00 13.11
N ALA A 97 5.27 10.48 13.97
CA ALA A 97 3.82 10.48 13.78
C ALA A 97 3.34 11.89 13.46
N ALA A 98 2.64 12.05 12.33
CA ALA A 98 1.93 13.31 12.10
C ALA A 98 0.82 13.42 13.16
N PRO A 99 0.57 14.63 13.71
CA PRO A 99 -0.60 14.85 14.54
C PRO A 99 -1.87 14.44 13.79
N PRO A 100 -2.89 13.88 14.46
CA PRO A 100 -4.15 13.53 13.80
C PRO A 100 -4.72 14.75 13.08
N GLU A 101 -5.14 14.58 11.83
CA GLU A 101 -5.84 15.65 11.10
C GLU A 101 -7.11 16.01 11.86
N ARG A 102 -7.26 17.31 12.19
CA ARG A 102 -8.51 17.81 12.75
C ARG A 102 -9.62 17.61 11.72
N PRO A 103 -10.82 17.15 12.12
CA PRO A 103 -11.92 16.95 11.19
C PRO A 103 -12.18 18.25 10.42
N ARG A 104 -12.11 18.18 9.09
CA ARG A 104 -12.47 19.30 8.20
C ARG A 104 -13.97 19.55 8.39
N THR A 105 -14.31 20.59 9.13
CA THR A 105 -15.69 21.10 9.19
C THR A 105 -16.08 21.58 7.80
N THR A 106 -16.93 20.81 7.12
CA THR A 106 -17.65 21.26 5.94
C THR A 106 -18.54 22.41 6.36
N ARG A 107 -18.18 23.66 6.00
CA ARG A 107 -19.12 24.78 6.09
C ARG A 107 -20.27 24.48 5.13
N LYS A 108 -21.42 24.12 5.68
CA LYS A 108 -22.69 24.03 4.92
C LYS A 108 -23.00 25.45 4.42
N PRO A 109 -23.20 25.67 3.10
CA PRO A 109 -23.69 26.96 2.62
C PRO A 109 -25.05 27.25 3.27
N PRO A 110 -25.36 28.50 3.64
CA PRO A 110 -26.69 28.85 4.11
C PRO A 110 -27.72 28.53 3.01
N ALA A 111 -28.88 28.01 3.40
CA ALA A 111 -29.97 27.73 2.48
C ALA A 111 -30.46 29.05 1.86
N VAL A 112 -30.56 29.10 0.53
CA VAL A 112 -31.22 30.19 -0.18
C VAL A 112 -32.72 30.03 0.06
N PRO A 113 -33.43 31.04 0.59
CA PRO A 113 -34.89 30.95 0.75
C PRO A 113 -35.57 30.97 -0.62
N ASP A 114 -36.44 30.00 -0.86
CA ASP A 114 -37.35 29.95 -2.02
C ASP A 114 -38.25 31.19 -2.03
N GLY A 115 -38.09 32.10 -3.00
CA GLY A 115 -39.02 33.23 -3.10
C GLY A 115 -38.68 34.42 -4.00
N GLN A 116 -37.66 34.38 -4.87
CA GLN A 116 -37.48 35.47 -5.85
C GLN A 116 -37.31 34.94 -7.28
N LEU A 117 -38.44 34.53 -7.86
CA LEU A 117 -38.70 34.73 -9.28
C LEU A 117 -39.64 35.94 -9.37
N THR A 118 -39.08 37.12 -9.60
CA THR A 118 -39.85 38.30 -10.01
C THR A 118 -39.76 38.37 -11.54
N LEU A 119 -40.93 38.34 -12.19
CA LEU A 119 -41.13 38.65 -13.61
C LEU A 119 -40.84 40.14 -13.88
#